data_AF-A0A3D4B2A3-F1
#
_entry.id   AF-A0A3D4B2A3-F1
#
_cell.length_a   1.000
_cell.length_b   1.000
_cell.length_c   1.000
_cell.angle_alpha   90.00
_cell.angle_beta   90.00
_cell.angle_gamma   90.00
#
_symmetry.space_group_name_H-M   'P 1'
#
loop_
_entity.id
_entity.type
_entity.pdbx_description
1 polymer ?
#
loop_
_entity_poly.entity_id
_entity_poly.type
_entity_poly.pdbx_seq_one_letter_code
_entity_poly.pdbx_strand_id
1 'polypeptide(L)' 'MPTQPNILLFIMDGMQGKLVQPGHPCRTPNFDRVAARGIRFDNAYTPSPTCSPARASLMTGLLPHNHGVLH' A
#
# COMPACT_ATOMS: atom_id res chain seq x y z
N MET A 1 14.74 20.90 2.39
CA MET A 1 13.71 20.21 1.58
C MET A 1 12.85 21.26 0.90
N PRO A 2 12.32 21.04 -0.31
CA PRO A 2 11.37 21.96 -0.92
C PRO A 2 10.17 22.16 0.02
N THR A 3 9.64 23.39 0.08
CA THR A 3 8.51 23.78 0.95
C THR A 3 7.24 23.00 0.64
N GLN A 4 7.10 22.50 -0.59
CA GLN A 4 6.06 21.59 -1.01
C GLN A 4 6.68 20.37 -1.70
N PRO A 5 6.76 19.21 -1.02
CA PRO A 5 7.27 17.99 -1.63
C PRO A 5 6.26 17.43 -2.64
N ASN A 6 6.75 16.76 -3.68
CA ASN A 6 5.91 15.94 -4.54
C ASN A 6 5.60 14.63 -3.82
N ILE A 7 4.33 14.19 -3.88
CA ILE A 7 3.88 12.93 -3.28
C ILE A 7 3.52 11.96 -4.41
N LEU A 8 4.17 10.80 -4.42
CA LEU A 8 3.85 9.69 -5.33
C LEU A 8 3.20 8.55 -4.53
N LEU A 9 1.91 8.34 -4.75
CA LEU A 9 1.18 7.18 -4.24
C LEU A 9 1.21 6.06 -5.29
N PHE A 10 1.97 5.00 -5.03
CA PHE A 10 2.10 3.84 -5.92
C PHE A 10 1.32 2.64 -5.36
N ILE A 11 0.32 2.16 -6.09
CA ILE A 11 -0.57 1.06 -5.67
C ILE A 11 -0.43 -0.09 -6.68
N MET A 12 -0.32 -1.31 -6.17
CA MET A 12 -0.30 -2.54 -6.97
C MET A 12 -1.58 -3.33 -6.75
N ASP A 13 -2.20 -3.82 -7.82
CA ASP A 13 -3.41 -4.65 -7.75
C ASP A 13 -3.05 -6.14 -7.62
N GLY A 14 -3.74 -6.85 -6.74
CA GLY A 14 -3.55 -8.29 -6.53
C GLY A 14 -2.20 -8.74 -5.94
N MET A 15 -1.35 -7.82 -5.48
CA MET A 15 -0.04 -8.18 -4.91
C MET A 15 -0.17 -8.73 -3.48
N GLN A 16 0.42 -9.88 -3.21
CA GLN A 16 0.54 -10.41 -1.85
C GLN A 16 1.58 -9.62 -1.04
N GLY A 17 1.26 -9.24 0.20
CA GLY A 17 2.18 -8.52 1.09
C GLY A 17 3.51 -9.25 1.36
N LYS A 18 3.52 -10.59 1.26
CA LYS A 18 4.74 -11.40 1.42
C LYS A 18 5.80 -11.14 0.33
N LEU A 19 5.42 -10.61 -0.83
CA LEU A 19 6.34 -10.38 -1.96
C LEU A 19 7.50 -9.45 -1.56
N VAL A 20 7.22 -8.47 -0.70
CA VAL A 20 8.18 -7.44 -0.26
C VAL A 20 8.85 -7.77 1.08
N GLN A 21 8.67 -9.00 1.57
CA GLN A 21 9.34 -9.47 2.79
C GLN A 21 10.76 -9.97 2.46
N PRO A 22 11.73 -9.84 3.38
CA PRO A 22 13.10 -10.24 3.13
C PRO A 22 13.16 -11.77 3.01
N GLY A 23 13.92 -12.27 2.05
CA GLY A 23 14.03 -13.72 1.80
C GLY A 23 12.92 -14.31 0.91
N HIS A 24 11.99 -13.50 0.40
CA HIS A 24 11.06 -13.95 -0.63
C HIS A 24 11.82 -14.35 -1.92
N PRO A 25 11.44 -15.42 -2.63
CA PRO A 25 12.18 -15.90 -3.81
C PRO A 25 12.07 -14.99 -5.04
N CYS A 26 11.04 -14.14 -5.12
CA CYS A 26 10.90 -13.17 -6.20
C CYS A 26 11.94 -12.05 -6.08
N ARG A 27 12.52 -11.66 -7.22
CA ARG A 27 13.52 -10.60 -7.27
C ARG A 27 12.85 -9.23 -7.39
N THR A 28 12.96 -8.40 -6.36
CA THR A 28 12.33 -7.08 -6.28
C THR A 28 13.32 -5.92 -6.02
N PRO A 29 14.44 -5.82 -6.76
CA PRO A 29 15.55 -4.93 -6.41
C PRO A 29 15.17 -3.44 -6.29
N ASN A 30 14.15 -3.00 -7.03
CA ASN A 30 13.65 -1.62 -6.92
C ASN A 30 12.84 -1.38 -5.65
N PHE A 31 12.03 -2.33 -5.19
CA PHE A 31 11.32 -2.22 -3.91
C PHE A 31 12.30 -2.31 -2.75
N ASP A 32 13.28 -3.22 -2.83
CA ASP A 32 14.32 -3.37 -1.80
C ASP A 32 15.09 -2.05 -1.62
N ARG A 33 15.42 -1.37 -2.73
CA ARG A 33 16.07 -0.05 -2.71
C ARG A 33 15.21 1.04 -2.06
N VAL A 34 13.89 1.01 -2.28
CA VAL A 34 12.96 1.96 -1.64
C VAL A 34 12.83 1.66 -0.14
N ALA A 35 12.68 0.39 0.24
CA ALA A 35 12.59 -0.03 1.64
C ALA A 35 13.86 0.31 2.43
N ALA A 36 15.05 0.13 1.84
CA ALA A 36 16.34 0.45 2.48
C ALA A 36 16.57 1.96 2.72
N ARG A 37 15.82 2.83 2.03
CA ARG A 37 15.92 4.30 2.16
C ARG A 37 14.70 4.92 2.84
N GLY A 38 13.78 4.09 3.32
CA GLY A 38 12.49 4.52 3.85
C GLY A 38 12.10 3.71 5.06
N ILE A 39 10.79 3.63 5.28
CA ILE A 39 10.20 2.86 6.38
C ILE A 39 9.32 1.78 5.77
N ARG A 40 9.48 0.55 6.25
CA ARG A 40 8.59 -0.56 5.96
C ARG A 40 7.67 -0.81 7.15
N PHE A 41 6.39 -1.00 6.88
CA PHE A 41 5.42 -1.46 7.86
C PHE A 41 5.24 -2.97 7.71
N ASP A 42 5.65 -3.74 8.71
CA ASP A 42 5.54 -5.21 8.69
C ASP A 42 4.09 -5.70 8.84
N ASN A 43 3.24 -4.86 9.46
CA ASN A 43 1.84 -5.16 9.77
C ASN A 43 0.92 -4.09 9.16
N ALA A 44 0.78 -4.09 7.83
CA ALA A 44 -0.14 -3.23 7.09
C ALA A 44 -1.32 -4.06 6.55
N TYR A 45 -2.55 -3.65 6.90
CA TYR A 45 -3.77 -4.39 6.55
C TYR A 45 -4.69 -3.54 5.68
N THR A 46 -5.31 -4.18 4.69
CA THR A 46 -6.39 -3.56 3.91
C THR A 46 -7.69 -3.57 4.72
N PRO A 47 -8.49 -2.49 4.70
CA PRO A 47 -9.78 -2.45 5.38
C PRO A 47 -10.84 -3.33 4.69
N SER A 48 -10.60 -3.75 3.45
CA SER A 48 -11.46 -4.68 2.71
C SER A 48 -10.63 -5.53 1.73
N PRO A 49 -10.98 -6.82 1.53
CA PRO A 49 -10.32 -7.66 0.54
C PRO A 49 -10.75 -7.36 -0.91
N THR A 50 -11.73 -6.48 -1.12
CA THR A 50 -12.25 -6.14 -2.46
C THR A 50 -11.66 -4.83 -2.97
N CYS A 51 -11.35 -4.77 -4.27
CA CYS A 51 -10.59 -3.68 -4.87
C CYS A 51 -11.27 -2.31 -4.73
N SER A 52 -12.58 -2.20 -4.99
CA SER A 52 -13.31 -0.92 -4.93
C SER A 52 -13.44 -0.37 -3.50
N PRO A 53 -13.90 -1.15 -2.51
CA PRO A 53 -13.91 -0.72 -1.12
C PRO A 53 -12.53 -0.35 -0.56
N ALA A 54 -11.49 -1.15 -0.85
CA ALA A 54 -10.13 -0.88 -0.37
C ALA A 54 -9.58 0.46 -0.89
N ARG A 55 -9.77 0.74 -2.19
CA ARG A 55 -9.37 2.02 -2.80
C ARG A 55 -10.21 3.19 -2.28
N ALA A 56 -11.52 3.00 -2.07
CA ALA A 56 -12.37 4.03 -1.48
C ALA A 56 -11.90 4.40 -0.07
N SER A 57 -11.56 3.41 0.77
CA SER A 57 -11.01 3.67 2.10
C SER A 57 -9.67 4.41 2.04
N LEU A 58 -8.78 4.04 1.12
CA LEU A 58 -7.49 4.71 0.94
C LEU A 58 -7.63 6.18 0.53
N MET A 59 -8.58 6.49 -0.37
CA MET A 59 -8.77 7.85 -0.90
C MET A 59 -9.55 8.77 0.06
N THR A 60 -10.46 8.21 0.85
CA THR A 60 -11.31 8.98 1.78
C THR A 60 -10.77 9.03 3.21
N GLY A 61 -9.89 8.10 3.59
CA GLY A 61 -9.46 7.91 4.97
C GLY A 61 -10.54 7.32 5.88
N LEU A 62 -11.65 6.82 5.32
CA LEU A 62 -12.78 6.26 6.05
C LEU A 62 -12.80 4.72 5.94
N LEU A 63 -13.40 4.05 6.93
CA LEU A 63 -13.69 2.61 6.84
C LEU A 63 -14.88 2.34 5.91
N PRO A 64 -15.01 1.11 5.35
CA PRO A 64 -16.09 0.76 4.41
C PRO A 64 -17.51 1.11 4.88
N HIS A 65 -17.79 0.91 6.17
CA HIS A 65 -19.10 1.24 6.75
C HIS A 65 -19.38 2.76 6.83
N ASN A 66 -18.34 3.60 6.75
CA ASN A 66 -18.47 5.07 6.81
C ASN A 66 -18.57 5.70 5.41
N HIS A 67 -17.96 5.11 4.37
CA HIS A 67 -18.04 5.63 3.00
C HIS A 67 -19.04 4.89 2.10
N GLY A 68 -19.61 3.76 2.55
CA GLY A 68 -20.72 3.06 1.87
C GLY A 68 -20.36 2.27 0.61
N VAL A 69 -19.08 2.21 0.22
CA VAL A 69 -18.61 1.36 -0.90
C VAL A 69 -18.26 -0.01 -0.33
N LEU A 70 -19.16 -0.98 -0.52
CA LEU A 70 -19.08 -2.29 0.13
C LEU A 70 -18.77 -3.46 -0.82
N HIS A 71 -18.99 -3.27 -2.14
CA HIS A 71 -18.77 -4.27 -3.18
C HIS A 71 -17.97 -3.68 -4.35
#